data_AF-A0A501QBF0-F1
#
_entry.id   AF-A0A501QBF0-F1
#
_cell.length_a   1.000
_cell.length_b   1.000
_cell.length_c   1.000
_cell.angle_alpha   90.00
_cell.angle_beta   90.00
_cell.angle_gamma   90.00
#
_symmetry.space_group_name_H-M   'P 1'
#
loop_
_entity.id
_entity.type
_entity.pdbx_description
1 polymer ?
#
loop_
_entity_poly.entity_id
_entity_poly.type
_entity_poly.pdbx_seq_one_letter_code
_entity_poly.pdbx_strand_id
1 'polypeptide(L)'
;MKLVFLFFFCLLIHPICNGQQTYTITEGELQFIHPEKGIVIKKNDSFYKLDINVDFIGNKQNISSALSPIKEEEVKILSKKQNSITYNEIDGSYDFKKLQKLQFVFEEDKDDSYKFCQFNPNYFAIFSNKRENEATYTSLVEYMPYIFILFGKKKIIYTYHNEYVYLIPTKNKINLFEQYSKPIAELKTEKLVLTNNEIFEFSIHAFPNLEESFFKIDSLSNKKVILKNSYNETLISKSYDSIVLGTLIRCYDNGSIDLYNLALKKLNKTKLKAVKQYRGSLQVIENNRLKLMDWTGAEIKKKIDFGIVLLEAPERNYFYEVSIKKEPHFVLKARNFDNFCREDSNTTIDSISLLNTENIKAFYFKQQSTDTIARPYDFTPHFQSDKKARITELVNFDYETIWFLNNDGTFGMNYLGHFIKTDFDSTTFSNHQKLQSVDYNYPYYKIRKNDLYQFFPLQKDFRYKKLGDFQGNFARFELSNGQKGWLSLDGKESLD
;
A
#
# COMPACT_ATOMS: atom_id res chain seq x y z
N MET A 1 9.41 -45.89 42.35
CA MET A 1 9.34 -45.60 40.90
C MET A 1 8.06 -44.83 40.48
N LYS A 2 7.57 -43.87 41.30
CA LYS A 2 6.43 -42.99 40.98
C LYS A 2 6.70 -41.49 41.26
N LEU A 3 7.91 -41.14 41.69
CA LEU A 3 8.29 -39.77 42.05
C LEU A 3 9.14 -39.06 40.98
N VAL A 4 9.64 -39.80 39.97
CA VAL A 4 10.49 -39.24 38.89
C VAL A 4 9.66 -38.79 37.69
N PHE A 5 8.40 -39.23 37.58
CA PHE A 5 7.51 -38.85 36.48
C PHE A 5 6.86 -37.46 36.66
N LEU A 6 6.78 -36.95 37.91
CA LEU A 6 6.20 -35.63 38.18
C LEU A 6 7.20 -34.49 37.94
N PHE A 7 8.51 -34.76 38.00
CA PHE A 7 9.54 -33.74 37.78
C PHE A 7 9.77 -33.43 36.28
N PHE A 8 9.49 -34.40 35.40
CA PHE A 8 9.56 -34.20 33.95
C PHE A 8 8.33 -33.47 33.37
N PHE A 9 7.18 -33.49 34.06
CA PHE A 9 5.97 -32.80 33.60
C PHE A 9 5.91 -31.31 33.99
N CYS A 10 6.69 -30.88 34.99
CA CYS A 10 6.74 -29.46 35.39
C CYS A 10 7.75 -28.61 34.59
N LEU A 11 8.67 -29.24 33.83
CA LEU A 11 9.61 -28.54 32.94
C LEU A 11 9.12 -28.42 31.49
N LEU A 12 7.99 -29.06 31.15
CA LEU A 12 7.36 -29.00 29.82
C LEU A 12 6.08 -28.14 29.79
N ILE A 13 5.80 -27.42 30.87
CA ILE A 13 4.75 -26.39 30.91
C ILE A 13 5.43 -25.02 31.10
N HIS A 14 6.35 -24.68 30.21
CA HIS A 14 6.32 -23.30 29.73
C HIS A 14 4.98 -23.18 29.03
N PRO A 15 4.06 -22.29 29.47
CA PRO A 15 2.93 -21.99 28.62
C PRO A 15 3.56 -21.52 27.32
N ILE A 16 3.29 -22.26 26.25
CA ILE A 16 3.37 -21.76 24.89
C ILE A 16 2.33 -20.62 24.86
N CYS A 17 2.72 -19.48 25.43
CA CYS A 17 2.09 -18.19 25.22
C CYS A 17 2.50 -17.83 23.80
N ASN A 18 1.78 -18.42 22.85
CA ASN A 18 1.81 -18.03 21.45
C ASN A 18 1.64 -16.51 21.38
N GLY A 19 2.63 -15.79 20.84
CA GLY A 19 2.40 -14.46 20.27
C GLY A 19 3.51 -13.42 20.42
N GLN A 20 4.36 -13.47 21.45
CA GLN A 20 5.35 -12.40 21.68
C GLN A 20 6.60 -12.93 22.40
N GLN A 21 7.77 -12.68 21.79
CA GLN A 21 9.05 -13.12 22.33
C GLN A 21 9.34 -12.50 23.69
N THR A 22 9.82 -13.33 24.61
CA THR A 22 10.23 -12.92 25.95
C THR A 22 11.69 -13.28 26.14
N TYR A 23 12.52 -12.27 26.40
CA TYR A 23 13.92 -12.43 26.73
C TYR A 23 14.09 -12.40 28.25
N THR A 24 14.59 -13.50 28.82
CA THR A 24 14.83 -13.61 30.26
C THR A 24 16.24 -13.16 30.57
N ILE A 25 16.37 -12.16 31.44
CA ILE A 25 17.68 -11.68 31.89
C ILE A 25 18.26 -12.67 32.89
N THR A 26 19.47 -13.15 32.60
CA THR A 26 20.21 -14.12 33.41
C THR A 26 21.54 -13.57 33.91
N GLU A 27 21.92 -12.39 33.41
CA GLU A 27 23.22 -11.78 33.58
C GLU A 27 23.42 -11.19 34.98
N GLY A 28 22.33 -10.88 35.70
CA GLY A 28 22.37 -10.29 37.03
C GLY A 28 21.00 -9.84 37.53
N GLU A 29 20.98 -9.20 38.69
CA GLU A 29 19.77 -8.69 39.34
C GLU A 29 19.47 -7.26 38.92
N LEU A 30 18.25 -6.99 38.45
CA LEU A 30 17.81 -5.63 38.12
C LEU A 30 17.88 -4.73 39.36
N GLN A 31 18.61 -3.62 39.25
CA GLN A 31 18.63 -2.59 40.28
C GLN A 31 17.57 -1.53 39.97
N PHE A 32 17.68 -0.91 38.81
CA PHE A 32 16.72 0.06 38.31
C PHE A 32 16.82 0.22 36.79
N ILE A 33 15.83 0.89 36.22
CA ILE A 33 15.81 1.35 34.83
C ILE A 33 15.79 2.88 34.86
N HIS A 34 16.68 3.52 34.11
CA HIS A 34 16.82 4.98 34.06
C HIS A 34 16.67 5.47 32.62
N PRO A 35 15.95 6.59 32.34
CA PRO A 35 15.70 7.07 30.98
C PRO A 35 16.96 7.25 30.12
N GLU A 36 17.98 7.93 30.65
CA GLU A 36 19.21 8.21 29.90
C GLU A 36 20.19 7.02 29.83
N LYS A 37 20.06 6.05 30.74
CA LYS A 37 21.09 5.01 30.96
C LYS A 37 20.60 3.61 30.63
N GLY A 38 19.29 3.42 30.46
CA GLY A 38 18.67 2.13 30.21
C GLY A 38 18.63 1.26 31.46
N ILE A 39 18.81 -0.04 31.24
CA ILE A 39 18.70 -1.07 32.29
C ILE A 39 20.02 -1.17 33.06
N VAL A 40 19.98 -1.01 34.38
CA VAL A 40 21.14 -1.19 35.27
C VAL A 40 20.95 -2.44 36.12
N ILE A 41 21.88 -3.38 35.99
CA ILE A 41 21.90 -4.64 36.75
C ILE A 41 23.12 -4.70 37.68
N LYS A 42 22.99 -5.52 38.73
CA LYS A 42 24.09 -5.92 39.60
C LYS A 42 24.43 -7.38 39.33
N LYS A 43 25.71 -7.67 39.09
CA LYS A 43 26.24 -9.02 38.93
C LYS A 43 27.43 -9.16 39.85
N ASN A 44 27.35 -10.10 40.79
CA ASN A 44 28.30 -10.21 41.90
C ASN A 44 28.39 -8.87 42.64
N ASP A 45 29.59 -8.32 42.85
CA ASP A 45 29.84 -7.05 43.52
C ASP A 45 30.02 -5.86 42.57
N SER A 46 29.60 -6.01 41.30
CA SER A 46 29.77 -4.97 40.27
C SER A 46 28.46 -4.62 39.57
N PHE A 47 28.39 -3.40 39.05
CA PHE A 47 27.22 -2.86 38.36
C PHE A 47 27.50 -2.72 36.87
N TYR A 48 26.47 -2.98 36.07
CA TYR A 48 26.56 -2.97 34.62
C TYR A 48 25.32 -2.31 34.00
N LYS A 49 25.53 -1.58 32.91
CA LYS A 49 24.50 -1.30 31.92
C LYS A 49 24.27 -2.57 31.13
N LEU A 50 23.02 -3.00 31.04
CA LEU A 50 22.61 -4.08 30.18
C LEU A 50 22.15 -3.49 28.83
N ASP A 51 22.93 -3.76 27.79
CA ASP A 51 22.57 -3.46 26.41
C ASP A 51 21.94 -4.72 25.79
N ILE A 52 20.78 -4.58 25.15
CA ILE A 52 20.07 -5.70 24.51
C ILE A 52 20.11 -5.47 23.01
N ASN A 53 20.64 -6.45 22.28
CA ASN A 53 20.70 -6.41 20.82
C ASN A 53 19.73 -7.43 20.26
N VAL A 54 18.95 -6.98 19.30
CA VAL A 54 17.92 -7.79 18.66
C VAL A 54 18.19 -7.79 17.16
N ASP A 55 18.69 -8.91 16.67
CA ASP A 55 19.08 -9.09 15.28
C ASP A 55 18.17 -10.11 14.58
N PHE A 56 18.12 -10.04 13.26
CA PHE A 56 17.44 -11.04 12.42
C PHE A 56 18.47 -11.77 11.55
N ILE A 57 18.56 -13.08 11.72
CA ILE A 57 19.37 -13.97 10.85
C ILE A 57 18.40 -14.82 10.04
N GLY A 58 18.10 -14.37 8.81
CA GLY A 58 17.01 -14.93 8.00
C GLY A 58 15.67 -14.75 8.70
N ASN A 59 14.90 -15.84 8.83
CA ASN A 59 13.59 -15.84 9.49
C ASN A 59 13.67 -16.14 11.00
N LYS A 60 14.82 -15.91 11.64
CA LYS A 60 14.99 -16.12 13.08
C LYS A 60 15.49 -14.86 13.74
N GLN A 61 14.73 -14.38 14.72
CA GLN A 61 15.18 -13.35 15.64
C GLN A 61 16.19 -13.95 16.62
N ASN A 62 17.32 -13.27 16.76
CA ASN A 62 18.35 -13.58 17.72
C ASN A 62 18.43 -12.44 18.72
N ILE A 63 18.31 -12.75 20.00
CA ILE A 63 18.40 -11.77 21.07
C ILE A 63 19.68 -12.05 21.86
N SER A 64 20.54 -11.06 21.95
CA SER A 64 21.77 -11.12 22.74
C SER A 64 21.83 -9.94 23.70
N SER A 65 22.68 -10.05 24.71
CA SER A 65 22.93 -8.96 25.64
C SER A 65 24.43 -8.73 25.79
N ALA A 66 24.77 -7.49 26.09
CA ALA A 66 26.13 -7.06 26.42
C ALA A 66 26.11 -6.27 27.73
N LEU A 67 27.20 -6.38 28.48
CA LEU A 67 27.37 -5.69 29.75
C LEU A 67 28.47 -4.63 29.65
N SER A 68 28.09 -3.38 29.91
CA SER A 68 29.04 -2.27 30.00
C SER A 68 29.19 -1.86 31.47
N PRO A 69 30.40 -1.89 32.06
CA PRO A 69 30.57 -1.62 33.50
C PRO A 69 30.17 -0.19 33.88
N ILE A 70 29.55 -0.03 35.05
CA ILE A 70 29.17 1.27 35.64
C ILE A 70 29.83 1.41 37.02
N LYS A 71 30.37 2.59 37.33
CA LYS A 71 30.96 2.89 38.64
C LYS A 71 29.87 2.97 39.72
N GLU A 72 30.14 2.44 40.91
CA GLU A 72 29.19 2.45 42.04
C GLU A 72 28.70 3.87 42.40
N GLU A 73 29.57 4.87 42.33
CA GLU A 73 29.21 6.27 42.57
C GLU A 73 28.15 6.77 41.59
N GLU A 74 28.28 6.43 40.30
CA GLU A 74 27.32 6.78 39.27
C GLU A 74 25.97 6.09 39.52
N VAL A 75 25.99 4.81 39.92
CA VAL A 75 24.78 4.06 40.29
C VAL A 75 24.04 4.74 41.44
N LYS A 76 24.75 5.17 42.50
CA LYS A 76 24.16 5.88 43.65
C LYS A 76 23.54 7.21 43.27
N ILE A 77 24.08 7.91 42.27
CA ILE A 77 23.52 9.16 41.74
C ILE A 77 22.26 8.87 40.93
N LEU A 78 22.34 7.93 39.97
CA LEU A 78 21.24 7.58 39.08
C LEU A 78 20.04 7.00 39.84
N SER A 79 20.27 6.14 40.82
CA SER A 79 19.20 5.50 41.61
C SER A 79 18.38 6.50 42.44
N LYS A 80 18.93 7.70 42.72
CA LYS A 80 18.25 8.75 43.49
C LYS A 80 17.55 9.79 42.62
N LYS A 81 17.76 9.79 41.29
CA LYS A 81 17.04 10.69 40.39
C LYS A 81 15.56 10.30 40.34
N GLN A 82 14.68 11.30 40.30
CA GLN A 82 13.22 11.16 40.39
C GLN A 82 12.58 10.29 39.28
N ASN A 83 13.31 9.99 38.21
CA ASN A 83 12.82 9.25 37.05
C ASN A 83 13.38 7.83 36.94
N SER A 84 14.11 7.34 37.94
CA SER A 84 14.53 5.93 37.99
C SER A 84 13.40 5.04 38.50
N ILE A 85 13.21 3.88 37.88
CA ILE A 85 12.26 2.86 38.37
C ILE A 85 13.05 1.67 38.89
N THR A 86 12.96 1.43 40.19
CA THR A 86 13.59 0.27 40.84
C THR A 86 12.83 -1.01 40.55
N TYR A 87 13.49 -2.15 40.72
CA TYR A 87 12.84 -3.46 40.57
C TYR A 87 11.53 -3.55 41.37
N ASN A 88 11.48 -3.05 42.60
CA ASN A 88 10.32 -3.15 43.50
C ASN A 88 9.10 -2.36 43.02
N GLU A 89 9.31 -1.29 42.26
CA GLU A 89 8.23 -0.45 41.73
C GLU A 89 7.53 -1.05 40.51
N ILE A 90 8.22 -1.94 39.78
CA ILE A 90 7.65 -2.64 38.62
C ILE A 90 6.51 -3.55 39.09
N ASP A 91 5.36 -3.43 38.45
CA ASP A 91 4.19 -4.27 38.71
C ASP A 91 4.31 -5.59 37.94
N GLY A 92 4.72 -6.66 38.64
CA GLY A 92 4.79 -8.00 38.08
C GLY A 92 3.44 -8.65 37.77
N SER A 93 2.32 -8.03 38.17
CA SER A 93 0.97 -8.52 37.94
C SER A 93 0.24 -7.82 36.78
N TYR A 94 0.91 -6.90 36.10
CA TYR A 94 0.29 -6.09 35.06
C TYR A 94 -0.17 -6.92 33.86
N ASP A 95 -1.45 -6.76 33.48
CA ASP A 95 -2.02 -7.35 32.27
C ASP A 95 -1.72 -6.49 31.04
N PHE A 96 -0.68 -6.89 30.29
CA PHE A 96 -0.27 -6.23 29.06
C PHE A 96 -1.32 -6.23 27.95
N LYS A 97 -2.36 -7.07 28.01
CA LYS A 97 -3.48 -7.00 27.04
C LYS A 97 -4.26 -5.69 27.16
N LYS A 98 -4.15 -4.98 28.28
CA LYS A 98 -4.75 -3.64 28.45
C LYS A 98 -4.18 -2.63 27.44
N LEU A 99 -2.92 -2.78 27.01
CA LEU A 99 -2.29 -1.87 26.05
C LEU A 99 -2.99 -1.84 24.69
N GLN A 100 -3.64 -2.94 24.28
CA GLN A 100 -4.45 -3.01 23.06
C GLN A 100 -5.67 -2.07 23.08
N LYS A 101 -5.99 -1.49 24.25
CA LYS A 101 -7.12 -0.58 24.46
C LYS A 101 -6.67 0.81 24.89
N LEU A 102 -5.36 1.07 24.94
CA LEU A 102 -4.79 2.32 25.43
C LEU A 102 -3.95 2.99 24.34
N GLN A 103 -3.96 4.32 24.36
CA GLN A 103 -3.04 5.17 23.61
C GLN A 103 -2.42 6.19 24.56
N PHE A 104 -1.20 6.60 24.25
CA PHE A 104 -0.48 7.64 24.95
C PHE A 104 -0.41 8.85 24.03
N VAL A 105 -0.89 9.99 24.51
CA VAL A 105 -0.93 11.23 23.75
C VAL A 105 -0.01 12.25 24.42
N PHE A 106 0.78 12.94 23.60
CA PHE A 106 1.52 14.12 24.03
C PHE A 106 1.33 15.26 23.02
N GLU A 107 1.32 16.48 23.54
CA GLU A 107 1.26 17.71 22.76
C GLU A 107 2.63 18.38 22.87
N GLU A 108 3.28 18.65 21.74
CA GLU A 108 4.56 19.35 21.71
C GLU A 108 4.32 20.87 21.62
N ASP A 109 3.38 21.27 20.76
CA ASP A 109 2.91 22.65 20.56
C ASP A 109 1.38 22.65 20.37
N LYS A 110 0.76 23.85 20.29
CA LYS A 110 -0.70 24.00 20.16
C LYS A 110 -1.30 23.29 18.93
N ASP A 111 -0.49 23.06 17.91
CA ASP A 111 -0.94 22.53 16.62
C ASP A 111 -0.35 21.14 16.30
N ASP A 112 0.54 20.63 17.15
CA ASP A 112 1.24 19.36 16.95
C ASP A 112 1.01 18.41 18.12
N SER A 113 0.34 17.30 17.83
CA SER A 113 0.09 16.23 18.81
C SER A 113 0.58 14.90 18.29
N TYR A 114 1.03 14.06 19.19
CA TYR A 114 1.56 12.75 18.89
C TYR A 114 0.80 11.69 19.65
N LYS A 115 0.68 10.53 19.01
CA LYS A 115 -0.02 9.37 19.55
C LYS A 115 0.87 8.15 19.43
N PHE A 116 1.23 7.60 20.58
CA PHE A 116 1.90 6.31 20.69
C PHE A 116 0.89 5.23 21.09
N CYS A 117 0.79 4.15 20.32
CA CYS A 117 -0.14 3.08 20.61
C CYS A 117 0.31 1.73 20.07
N GLN A 118 -0.24 0.66 20.65
CA GLN A 118 -0.10 -0.67 20.08
C GLN A 118 -1.00 -0.79 18.85
N PHE A 119 -0.41 -0.76 17.66
CA PHE A 119 -1.16 -0.82 16.40
C PHE A 119 -1.69 -2.22 16.12
N ASN A 120 -0.86 -3.24 16.37
CA ASN A 120 -1.24 -4.65 16.31
C ASN A 120 -0.44 -5.45 17.37
N PRO A 121 -0.64 -6.77 17.50
CA PRO A 121 0.08 -7.57 18.49
C PRO A 121 1.61 -7.54 18.36
N ASN A 122 2.18 -7.15 17.24
CA ASN A 122 3.63 -7.23 17.00
C ASN A 122 4.31 -5.86 16.96
N TYR A 123 3.54 -4.78 16.78
CA TYR A 123 4.07 -3.44 16.56
C TYR A 123 3.38 -2.37 17.41
N PHE A 124 4.19 -1.45 17.90
CA PHE A 124 3.74 -0.12 18.28
C PHE A 124 3.87 0.84 17.09
N ALA A 125 3.12 1.94 17.12
CA ALA A 125 3.21 3.03 16.15
C ALA A 125 3.16 4.38 16.87
N ILE A 126 3.91 5.34 16.34
CA ILE A 126 3.84 6.76 16.64
C ILE A 126 3.22 7.45 15.43
N PHE A 127 2.12 8.13 15.66
CA PHE A 127 1.51 9.03 14.68
C PHE A 127 1.69 10.46 15.15
N SER A 128 1.96 11.37 14.22
CA SER A 128 1.80 12.80 14.48
C SER A 128 0.54 13.31 13.79
N ASN A 129 -0.12 14.25 14.43
CA ASN A 129 -1.26 14.98 13.92
C ASN A 129 -0.89 16.46 13.96
N LYS A 130 -0.74 17.03 12.77
CA LYS A 130 -0.44 18.44 12.58
C LYS A 130 -1.68 19.19 12.11
N ARG A 131 -1.98 20.31 12.73
CA ARG A 131 -3.11 21.16 12.33
C ARG A 131 -2.63 22.28 11.42
N GLU A 132 -3.14 22.33 10.19
CA GLU A 132 -2.89 23.46 9.27
C GLU A 132 -4.22 23.90 8.64
N ASN A 133 -4.53 25.20 8.72
CA ASN A 133 -5.73 25.80 8.12
C ASN A 133 -7.03 25.04 8.47
N GLU A 134 -7.22 24.73 9.76
CA GLU A 134 -8.36 23.95 10.29
C GLU A 134 -8.40 22.46 9.90
N ALA A 135 -7.54 21.99 9.00
CA ALA A 135 -7.40 20.58 8.67
C ALA A 135 -6.38 19.91 9.59
N THR A 136 -6.62 18.63 9.90
CA THR A 136 -5.65 17.78 10.61
C THR A 136 -5.02 16.80 9.64
N TYR A 137 -3.70 16.86 9.54
CA TYR A 137 -2.89 15.94 8.75
C TYR A 137 -2.25 14.92 9.69
N THR A 138 -2.57 13.65 9.48
CA THR A 138 -1.98 12.53 10.20
C THR A 138 -0.84 11.98 9.38
N SER A 139 0.31 11.72 9.99
CA SER A 139 1.39 10.94 9.37
C SER A 139 1.91 9.88 10.32
N LEU A 140 2.43 8.79 9.75
CA LEU A 140 3.20 7.80 10.50
C LEU A 140 4.61 8.36 10.74
N VAL A 141 4.97 8.58 12.01
CA VAL A 141 6.32 8.99 12.39
C VAL A 141 7.22 7.76 12.46
N GLU A 142 6.77 6.74 13.18
CA GLU A 142 7.56 5.54 13.43
C GLU A 142 6.67 4.33 13.73
N TYR A 143 7.15 3.13 13.42
CA TYR A 143 6.58 1.88 13.90
C TYR A 143 7.67 0.94 14.40
N MET A 144 7.42 0.33 15.54
CA MET A 144 8.46 -0.37 16.28
C MET A 144 8.01 -1.78 16.64
N PRO A 145 8.76 -2.82 16.25
CA PRO A 145 8.57 -4.13 16.84
C PRO A 145 9.01 -4.10 18.31
N TYR A 146 8.53 -5.06 19.09
CA TYR A 146 8.87 -5.13 20.51
C TYR A 146 9.01 -6.56 21.02
N ILE A 147 9.77 -6.69 22.11
CA ILE A 147 9.88 -7.90 22.91
C ILE A 147 9.51 -7.62 24.36
N PHE A 148 9.22 -8.68 25.11
CA PHE A 148 9.20 -8.59 26.56
C PHE A 148 10.59 -8.84 27.13
N ILE A 149 10.97 -8.08 28.14
CA ILE A 149 12.13 -8.38 28.98
C ILE A 149 11.64 -8.85 30.34
N LEU A 150 12.12 -10.01 30.77
CA LEU A 150 11.74 -10.65 32.02
C LEU A 150 12.89 -10.60 33.03
N PHE A 151 12.64 -9.94 34.16
CA PHE A 151 13.49 -9.90 35.34
C PHE A 151 12.85 -10.73 36.45
N GLY A 152 13.23 -12.00 36.58
CA GLY A 152 12.59 -12.92 37.52
C GLY A 152 11.09 -13.07 37.22
N LYS A 153 10.23 -12.51 38.09
CA LYS A 153 8.76 -12.52 37.91
C LYS A 153 8.20 -11.23 37.31
N LYS A 154 9.04 -10.23 37.04
CA LYS A 154 8.62 -8.90 36.59
C LYS A 154 8.96 -8.69 35.13
N LYS A 155 8.03 -8.11 34.38
CA LYS A 155 8.11 -8.00 32.93
C LYS A 155 7.95 -6.56 32.49
N ILE A 156 8.70 -6.16 31.48
CA ILE A 156 8.58 -4.87 30.79
C ILE A 156 8.52 -5.09 29.27
N ILE A 157 8.15 -4.07 28.51
CA ILE A 157 8.29 -4.06 27.04
C ILE A 157 9.53 -3.25 26.65
N TYR A 158 10.22 -3.72 25.62
CA TYR A 158 11.33 -3.05 24.96
C TYR A 158 11.12 -3.05 23.46
N THR A 159 11.08 -1.86 22.87
CA THR A 159 11.11 -1.69 21.41
C THR A 159 12.55 -1.70 20.89
N TYR A 160 12.73 -2.12 19.64
CA TYR A 160 14.03 -2.22 18.99
C TYR A 160 13.94 -1.81 17.51
N HIS A 161 15.10 -1.60 16.86
CA HIS A 161 15.34 -1.00 15.54
C HIS A 161 15.46 0.52 15.48
N ASN A 162 14.41 1.27 15.80
CA ASN A 162 14.38 2.70 15.46
C ASN A 162 14.48 3.59 16.69
N GLU A 163 13.62 3.35 17.68
CA GLU A 163 13.68 4.01 18.99
C GLU A 163 13.69 2.95 20.10
N TYR A 164 14.54 3.17 21.10
CA TYR A 164 14.63 2.32 22.28
C TYR A 164 13.69 2.83 23.35
N VAL A 165 12.47 2.33 23.33
CA VAL A 165 11.39 2.71 24.23
C VAL A 165 11.12 1.56 25.20
N TYR A 166 11.15 1.88 26.49
CA TYR A 166 10.76 0.98 27.57
C TYR A 166 9.35 1.33 28.05
N LEU A 167 8.43 0.35 28.05
CA LEU A 167 7.15 0.50 28.74
C LEU A 167 7.22 -0.30 30.05
N ILE A 168 7.20 0.42 31.16
CA ILE A 168 7.45 -0.11 32.49
C ILE A 168 6.18 0.07 33.32
N PRO A 169 5.38 -1.00 33.54
CA PRO A 169 4.22 -0.90 34.40
C PRO A 169 4.66 -0.75 35.85
N THR A 170 4.12 0.24 36.54
CA THR A 170 4.17 0.35 38.00
C THR A 170 2.75 0.24 38.56
N LYS A 171 2.61 0.14 39.89
CA LYS A 171 1.31 -0.15 40.54
C LYS A 171 0.14 0.72 40.06
N ASN A 172 0.40 1.97 39.68
CA ASN A 172 -0.65 2.96 39.39
C ASN A 172 -0.59 3.53 37.96
N LYS A 173 0.49 3.30 37.20
CA LYS A 173 0.67 3.88 35.86
C LYS A 173 1.65 3.07 35.02
N ILE A 174 1.73 3.37 33.73
CA ILE A 174 2.77 2.86 32.83
C ILE A 174 3.72 4.01 32.57
N ASN A 175 5.00 3.78 32.79
CA ASN A 175 6.03 4.76 32.46
C ASN A 175 6.62 4.42 31.10
N LEU A 176 6.80 5.45 30.28
CA LEU A 176 7.43 5.36 28.97
C LEU A 176 8.81 6.03 29.06
N PHE A 177 9.88 5.27 28.88
CA PHE A 177 11.23 5.81 28.83
C PHE A 177 11.77 5.65 27.43
N GLU A 178 12.08 6.76 26.78
CA GLU A 178 12.84 6.77 25.53
C GLU A 178 14.31 6.95 25.87
N GLN A 179 15.16 6.11 25.32
CA GLN A 179 16.60 6.24 25.47
C GLN A 179 17.08 7.41 24.60
N TYR A 180 17.83 8.35 25.18
CA TYR A 180 18.48 9.49 24.52
C TYR A 180 17.64 10.77 24.27
N SER A 181 16.37 10.83 24.68
CA SER A 181 15.57 12.06 24.65
C SER A 181 15.20 12.54 26.06
N LYS A 182 14.70 13.79 26.17
CA LYS A 182 14.11 14.28 27.43
C LYS A 182 12.97 13.34 27.84
N PRO A 183 12.73 13.09 29.14
CA PRO A 183 11.57 12.30 29.55
C PRO A 183 10.33 12.85 28.86
N ILE A 184 9.66 11.99 28.08
CA ILE A 184 8.43 12.36 27.40
C ILE A 184 7.51 12.94 28.47
N ALA A 185 7.09 14.19 28.27
CA ALA A 185 6.24 14.94 29.18
C ALA A 185 5.01 14.10 29.59
N GLU A 186 4.35 14.47 30.70
CA GLU A 186 3.22 13.74 31.27
C GLU A 186 2.26 13.17 30.20
N LEU A 187 2.44 11.90 29.87
CA LEU A 187 1.66 11.25 28.83
C LEU A 187 0.22 11.13 29.29
N LYS A 188 -0.68 11.75 28.54
CA LYS A 188 -2.10 11.53 28.75
C LYS A 188 -2.44 10.15 28.21
N THR A 189 -2.90 9.28 29.11
CA THR A 189 -3.39 7.95 28.71
C THR A 189 -4.86 8.05 28.35
N GLU A 190 -5.21 7.60 27.15
CA GLU A 190 -6.57 7.61 26.64
C GLU A 190 -6.99 6.23 26.13
N LYS A 191 -8.29 6.06 25.86
CA LYS A 191 -8.80 4.86 25.20
C LYS A 191 -8.35 4.87 23.74
N LEU A 192 -7.74 3.77 23.28
CA LEU A 192 -7.32 3.62 21.89
C LEU A 192 -8.53 3.63 20.95
N VAL A 193 -8.48 4.53 19.97
CA VAL A 193 -9.32 4.51 18.77
C VAL A 193 -8.40 4.76 17.59
N LEU A 194 -8.19 3.73 16.75
CA LEU A 194 -7.49 3.90 15.48
C LEU A 194 -8.42 4.58 14.48
N THR A 195 -8.00 5.72 13.95
CA THR A 195 -8.74 6.47 12.93
C THR A 195 -8.51 5.86 11.56
N ASN A 196 -9.35 6.23 10.59
CA ASN A 196 -9.16 5.82 9.20
C ASN A 196 -7.79 6.26 8.66
N ASN A 197 -7.38 7.50 8.95
CA ASN A 197 -6.12 8.06 8.44
C ASN A 197 -4.93 7.35 9.05
N GLU A 198 -4.92 7.07 10.35
CA GLU A 198 -3.81 6.34 10.99
C GLU A 198 -3.65 4.93 10.40
N ILE A 199 -4.75 4.22 10.14
CA ILE A 199 -4.69 2.90 9.49
C ILE A 199 -4.18 3.03 8.07
N PHE A 200 -4.63 4.03 7.31
CA PHE A 200 -4.17 4.29 5.96
C PHE A 200 -2.66 4.60 5.93
N GLU A 201 -2.20 5.56 6.73
CA GLU A 201 -0.80 5.98 6.85
C GLU A 201 0.10 4.79 7.21
N PHE A 202 -0.28 4.02 8.23
CA PHE A 202 0.45 2.80 8.58
C PHE A 202 0.48 1.81 7.41
N SER A 203 -0.64 1.61 6.73
CA SER A 203 -0.76 0.66 5.62
C SER A 203 0.06 1.04 4.40
N ILE A 204 0.27 2.33 4.15
CA ILE A 204 1.06 2.80 3.00
C ILE A 204 2.55 2.82 3.33
N HIS A 205 2.92 3.30 4.53
CA HIS A 205 4.32 3.56 4.87
C HIS A 205 5.03 2.38 5.54
N ALA A 206 4.33 1.56 6.34
CA ALA A 206 4.95 0.40 6.97
C ALA A 206 4.94 -0.84 6.07
N PHE A 207 3.96 -0.98 5.17
CA PHE A 207 3.76 -2.20 4.41
C PHE A 207 4.98 -2.70 3.62
N PRO A 208 5.71 -1.86 2.85
CA PRO A 208 6.85 -2.33 2.05
C PRO A 208 7.87 -3.11 2.90
N ASN A 209 8.18 -2.60 4.10
CA ASN A 209 9.13 -3.23 5.00
C ASN A 209 8.55 -4.51 5.64
N LEU A 210 7.25 -4.50 5.99
CA LEU A 210 6.60 -5.65 6.60
C LEU A 210 6.39 -6.82 5.62
N GLU A 211 6.15 -6.53 4.34
CA GLU A 211 6.01 -7.55 3.30
C GLU A 211 7.30 -8.37 3.14
N GLU A 212 8.44 -7.71 3.15
CA GLU A 212 9.74 -8.35 2.94
C GLU A 212 10.24 -9.12 4.17
N SER A 213 10.02 -8.56 5.37
CA SER A 213 10.73 -9.00 6.58
C SER A 213 9.84 -9.65 7.64
N PHE A 214 8.51 -9.46 7.58
CA PHE A 214 7.61 -9.87 8.66
C PHE A 214 6.56 -10.89 8.22
N PHE A 215 5.84 -10.65 7.13
CA PHE A 215 4.76 -11.55 6.74
C PHE A 215 5.28 -12.81 6.04
N LYS A 216 4.70 -13.96 6.40
CA LYS A 216 5.00 -15.25 5.77
C LYS A 216 3.72 -15.99 5.43
N ILE A 217 3.61 -16.47 4.18
CA ILE A 217 2.50 -17.31 3.74
C ILE A 217 2.96 -18.77 3.77
N ASP A 218 2.44 -19.55 4.70
CA ASP A 218 2.78 -20.97 4.84
C ASP A 218 1.73 -21.86 4.15
N SER A 219 2.19 -22.78 3.31
CA SER A 219 1.33 -23.78 2.67
C SER A 219 1.06 -24.96 3.61
N LEU A 220 -0.19 -25.40 3.65
CA LEU A 220 -0.67 -26.56 4.40
C LEU A 220 -0.80 -27.79 3.50
N SER A 221 -0.87 -28.98 4.11
CA SER A 221 -0.99 -30.26 3.38
C SER A 221 -2.24 -30.37 2.50
N ASN A 222 -3.30 -29.64 2.83
CA ASN A 222 -4.55 -29.58 2.06
C ASN A 222 -4.55 -28.53 0.94
N LYS A 223 -3.36 -28.02 0.54
CA LYS A 223 -3.17 -26.95 -0.47
C LYS A 223 -3.74 -25.58 -0.07
N LYS A 224 -4.27 -25.43 1.14
CA LYS A 224 -4.60 -24.11 1.70
C LYS A 224 -3.35 -23.44 2.25
N VAL A 225 -3.43 -22.15 2.52
CA VAL A 225 -2.38 -21.34 3.11
C VAL A 225 -2.86 -20.64 4.39
N ILE A 226 -1.91 -20.29 5.26
CA ILE A 226 -2.13 -19.47 6.46
C ILE A 226 -1.13 -18.33 6.50
N LEU A 227 -1.56 -17.19 7.06
CA LEU A 227 -0.70 -16.04 7.29
C LEU A 227 0.00 -16.17 8.64
N LYS A 228 1.32 -16.12 8.62
CA LYS A 228 2.20 -16.09 9.79
C LYS A 228 3.06 -14.83 9.81
N ASN A 229 3.69 -14.56 10.96
CA ASN A 229 4.80 -13.62 11.06
C ASN A 229 6.16 -14.31 10.93
N SER A 230 7.23 -13.52 11.02
CA SER A 230 8.63 -13.96 11.03
C SER A 230 8.97 -14.87 12.22
N TYR A 231 8.13 -14.90 13.26
CA TYR A 231 8.25 -15.80 14.42
C TYR A 231 7.49 -17.12 14.24
N ASN A 232 6.94 -17.39 13.05
CA ASN A 232 6.05 -18.52 12.72
C ASN A 232 4.73 -18.54 13.52
N GLU A 233 4.33 -17.42 14.11
CA GLU A 233 3.05 -17.30 14.80
C GLU A 233 1.94 -17.03 13.79
N THR A 234 0.79 -17.68 13.98
CA THR A 234 -0.35 -17.50 13.08
C THR A 234 -1.05 -16.18 13.36
N LEU A 235 -1.06 -15.29 12.37
CA LEU A 235 -1.66 -13.95 12.48
C LEU A 235 -3.17 -13.97 12.21
N ILE A 236 -3.62 -14.85 11.30
CA ILE A 236 -5.03 -15.08 10.99
C ILE A 236 -5.30 -16.57 11.11
N SER A 237 -6.17 -16.96 12.06
CA SER A 237 -6.40 -18.37 12.42
C SER A 237 -7.07 -19.21 11.34
N LYS A 238 -7.79 -18.58 10.41
CA LYS A 238 -8.45 -19.26 9.28
C LYS A 238 -7.44 -19.53 8.16
N SER A 239 -7.50 -20.72 7.56
CA SER A 239 -6.77 -21.06 6.33
C SER A 239 -7.57 -20.70 5.08
N TYR A 240 -6.87 -20.31 4.02
CA TYR A 240 -7.42 -19.77 2.77
C TYR A 240 -6.88 -20.51 1.55
N ASP A 241 -7.53 -20.39 0.40
CA ASP A 241 -7.01 -20.98 -0.84
C ASP A 241 -5.81 -20.18 -1.36
N SER A 242 -5.82 -18.86 -1.16
CA SER A 242 -4.66 -18.00 -1.36
C SER A 242 -4.74 -16.76 -0.49
N ILE A 243 -3.59 -16.14 -0.23
CA ILE A 243 -3.47 -14.86 0.48
C ILE A 243 -2.62 -13.97 -0.40
N VAL A 244 -3.08 -12.73 -0.61
CA VAL A 244 -2.35 -11.71 -1.35
C VAL A 244 -2.09 -10.55 -0.40
N LEU A 245 -0.81 -10.29 -0.16
CA LEU A 245 -0.35 -9.17 0.64
C LEU A 245 -0.43 -7.87 -0.17
N GLY A 246 -0.43 -6.77 0.55
CA GLY A 246 -0.59 -5.42 0.05
C GLY A 246 -0.77 -4.50 1.26
N THR A 247 -1.02 -3.23 0.99
CA THR A 247 -1.52 -2.28 2.01
C THR A 247 -2.79 -2.81 2.71
N LEU A 248 -3.47 -3.79 2.10
CA LEU A 248 -4.47 -4.65 2.74
C LEU A 248 -4.12 -6.13 2.51
N ILE A 249 -4.51 -6.96 3.47
CA ILE A 249 -4.37 -8.41 3.40
C ILE A 249 -5.66 -8.98 2.79
N ARG A 250 -5.57 -9.54 1.58
CA ARG A 250 -6.69 -10.15 0.86
C ARG A 250 -6.61 -11.66 0.96
N CYS A 251 -7.59 -12.27 1.61
CA CYS A 251 -7.63 -13.71 1.84
C CYS A 251 -8.75 -14.33 1.00
N TYR A 252 -8.40 -15.19 0.04
CA TYR A 252 -9.34 -15.81 -0.90
C TYR A 252 -9.80 -17.18 -0.40
N ASP A 253 -11.11 -17.41 -0.41
CA ASP A 253 -11.75 -18.65 0.04
C ASP A 253 -12.95 -18.96 -0.87
N ASN A 254 -12.80 -19.96 -1.74
CA ASN A 254 -13.76 -20.39 -2.74
C ASN A 254 -14.33 -19.24 -3.58
N GLY A 255 -13.43 -18.44 -4.17
CA GLY A 255 -13.78 -17.28 -5.01
C GLY A 255 -14.30 -16.05 -4.25
N SER A 256 -14.42 -16.12 -2.92
CA SER A 256 -14.77 -14.98 -2.07
C SER A 256 -13.57 -14.41 -1.33
N ILE A 257 -13.69 -13.16 -0.86
CA ILE A 257 -12.60 -12.44 -0.21
C ILE A 257 -13.00 -12.08 1.24
N ASP A 258 -12.15 -12.49 2.17
CA ASP A 258 -12.05 -11.90 3.50
C ASP A 258 -10.93 -10.85 3.47
N LEU A 259 -11.21 -9.63 3.92
CA LEU A 259 -10.34 -8.48 3.84
C LEU A 259 -9.90 -8.05 5.23
N TYR A 260 -8.60 -7.86 5.43
CA TYR A 260 -8.02 -7.40 6.69
C TYR A 260 -7.12 -6.19 6.47
N ASN A 261 -7.08 -5.27 7.43
CA ASN A 261 -6.05 -4.23 7.48
C ASN A 261 -4.80 -4.72 8.22
N LEU A 262 -3.74 -3.91 8.27
CA LEU A 262 -2.49 -4.27 8.95
C LEU A 262 -2.57 -4.22 10.48
N ALA A 263 -3.67 -3.69 11.04
CA ALA A 263 -4.03 -3.88 12.45
C ALA A 263 -4.59 -5.29 12.71
N LEU A 264 -4.58 -6.17 11.69
CA LEU A 264 -5.12 -7.53 11.68
C LEU A 264 -6.64 -7.59 11.96
N LYS A 265 -7.35 -6.47 11.75
CA LYS A 265 -8.79 -6.40 11.89
C LYS A 265 -9.45 -6.79 10.57
N LYS A 266 -10.38 -7.76 10.63
CA LYS A 266 -11.26 -8.07 9.50
C LYS A 266 -12.20 -6.90 9.22
N LEU A 267 -12.22 -6.41 7.99
CA LEU A 267 -12.98 -5.22 7.58
C LEU A 267 -14.41 -5.54 7.17
N ASN A 268 -14.61 -6.64 6.46
CA ASN A 268 -15.90 -7.04 5.93
C ASN A 268 -16.61 -8.05 6.84
N LYS A 269 -17.93 -7.85 7.02
CA LYS A 269 -18.79 -8.80 7.74
C LYS A 269 -19.26 -9.95 6.86
N THR A 270 -19.54 -9.65 5.58
CA THR A 270 -19.94 -10.66 4.60
C THR A 270 -18.89 -10.81 3.52
N LYS A 271 -18.87 -11.98 2.88
CA LYS A 271 -17.89 -12.35 1.85
C LYS A 271 -17.94 -11.36 0.68
N LEU A 272 -16.79 -10.77 0.34
CA LEU A 272 -16.68 -9.87 -0.82
C LEU A 272 -16.40 -10.67 -2.09
N LYS A 273 -16.82 -10.16 -3.24
CA LYS A 273 -16.48 -10.72 -4.55
C LYS A 273 -15.25 -10.05 -5.16
N ALA A 274 -15.11 -8.74 -4.94
CA ALA A 274 -13.98 -7.95 -5.41
C ALA A 274 -13.71 -6.78 -4.47
N VAL A 275 -12.47 -6.30 -4.50
CA VAL A 275 -12.00 -5.11 -3.77
C VAL A 275 -10.95 -4.37 -4.61
N LYS A 276 -11.03 -3.04 -4.63
CA LYS A 276 -10.06 -2.13 -5.22
C LYS A 276 -9.87 -0.91 -4.33
N GLN A 277 -8.65 -0.39 -4.24
CA GLN A 277 -8.42 0.89 -3.58
C GLN A 277 -9.03 2.04 -4.40
N TYR A 278 -9.50 3.07 -3.72
CA TYR A 278 -10.18 4.21 -4.32
C TYR A 278 -9.99 5.47 -3.47
N ARG A 279 -9.05 6.34 -3.85
CA ARG A 279 -8.84 7.69 -3.26
C ARG A 279 -8.89 7.72 -1.72
N GLY A 280 -8.01 6.97 -1.06
CA GLY A 280 -7.99 6.90 0.42
C GLY A 280 -9.12 6.08 1.04
N SER A 281 -9.92 5.38 0.22
CA SER A 281 -10.96 4.43 0.63
C SER A 281 -10.89 3.16 -0.22
N LEU A 282 -11.88 2.27 -0.07
CA LEU A 282 -11.98 0.98 -0.73
C LEU A 282 -13.31 0.87 -1.47
N GLN A 283 -13.27 0.49 -2.74
CA GLN A 283 -14.43 0.05 -3.49
C GLN A 283 -14.54 -1.48 -3.42
N VAL A 284 -15.68 -1.97 -2.94
CA VAL A 284 -15.94 -3.39 -2.76
C VAL A 284 -17.21 -3.82 -3.46
N ILE A 285 -17.24 -5.07 -3.94
CA ILE A 285 -18.45 -5.73 -4.42
C ILE A 285 -18.93 -6.68 -3.32
N GLU A 286 -20.00 -6.30 -2.63
CA GLU A 286 -20.62 -7.07 -1.55
C GLU A 286 -22.10 -7.31 -1.89
N ASN A 287 -22.55 -8.55 -1.85
CA ASN A 287 -23.93 -8.93 -2.23
C ASN A 287 -24.37 -8.34 -3.58
N ASN A 288 -23.48 -8.41 -4.59
CA ASN A 288 -23.66 -7.90 -5.95
C ASN A 288 -23.84 -6.39 -6.07
N ARG A 289 -23.55 -5.65 -5.00
CA ARG A 289 -23.62 -4.19 -4.98
C ARG A 289 -22.23 -3.60 -4.78
N LEU A 290 -21.95 -2.54 -5.52
CA LEU A 290 -20.78 -1.71 -5.33
C LEU A 290 -20.98 -0.83 -4.09
N LYS A 291 -20.00 -0.84 -3.18
CA LYS A 291 -19.98 -0.03 -1.97
C LYS A 291 -18.63 0.65 -1.79
N LEU A 292 -18.64 1.78 -1.10
CA LEU A 292 -17.43 2.39 -0.56
C LEU A 292 -17.28 2.01 0.91
N MET A 293 -16.05 1.69 1.29
CA MET A 293 -15.67 1.31 2.64
C MET A 293 -14.38 2.04 3.00
N ASP A 294 -14.24 2.47 4.25
CA ASP A 294 -13.00 3.05 4.77
C ASP A 294 -12.02 1.95 5.26
N TRP A 295 -10.83 2.33 5.69
CA TRP A 295 -9.80 1.40 6.18
C TRP A 295 -10.10 0.80 7.55
N THR A 296 -11.15 1.30 8.23
CA THR A 296 -11.68 0.73 9.47
C THR A 296 -12.74 -0.36 9.22
N GLY A 297 -13.26 -0.44 7.99
CA GLY A 297 -14.34 -1.31 7.55
C GLY A 297 -15.72 -0.67 7.56
N ALA A 298 -15.81 0.64 7.84
CA ALA A 298 -17.08 1.36 7.87
C ALA A 298 -17.54 1.73 6.45
N GLU A 299 -18.84 1.59 6.18
CA GLU A 299 -19.42 1.98 4.89
C GLU A 299 -19.48 3.51 4.75
N ILE A 300 -18.97 4.03 3.63
CA ILE A 300 -18.99 5.45 3.30
C ILE A 300 -20.22 5.73 2.45
N LYS A 301 -21.18 6.50 2.97
CA LYS A 301 -22.46 6.82 2.29
C LYS A 301 -22.34 7.89 1.20
N LYS A 302 -21.12 8.27 0.81
CA LYS A 302 -20.88 9.26 -0.25
C LYS A 302 -21.19 8.61 -1.59
N LYS A 303 -21.81 9.36 -2.51
CA LYS A 303 -21.93 8.91 -3.89
C LYS A 303 -20.53 8.70 -4.48
N ILE A 304 -20.38 7.65 -5.27
CA ILE A 304 -19.19 7.44 -6.11
C ILE A 304 -19.32 8.45 -7.24
N ASP A 305 -18.84 9.67 -6.97
CA ASP A 305 -19.16 10.84 -7.79
C ASP A 305 -17.92 11.35 -8.51
N PHE A 306 -17.21 10.45 -9.19
CA PHE A 306 -16.12 10.81 -10.09
C PHE A 306 -15.99 9.77 -11.19
N GLY A 307 -15.83 10.24 -12.43
CA GLY A 307 -15.26 9.43 -13.50
C GLY A 307 -13.89 8.90 -13.07
N ILE A 308 -13.60 7.68 -13.52
CA ILE A 308 -12.34 6.92 -13.53
C ILE A 308 -11.24 7.52 -12.65
N VAL A 309 -10.78 6.72 -11.66
CA VAL A 309 -9.52 6.97 -10.94
C VAL A 309 -8.51 7.45 -11.97
N LEU A 310 -8.08 8.71 -11.85
CA LEU A 310 -6.94 9.23 -12.58
C LEU A 310 -5.77 8.30 -12.20
N LEU A 311 -5.58 7.22 -12.96
CA LEU A 311 -4.25 6.79 -13.34
C LEU A 311 -3.64 8.09 -13.81
N GLU A 312 -2.79 8.66 -12.94
CA GLU A 312 -2.16 9.98 -13.05
C GLU A 312 -2.25 10.40 -14.50
N ALA A 313 -3.15 11.34 -14.83
CA ALA A 313 -3.14 11.88 -16.17
C ALA A 313 -1.69 12.31 -16.35
N PRO A 314 -0.91 11.65 -17.24
CA PRO A 314 0.53 11.81 -17.26
C PRO A 314 0.77 13.31 -17.27
N GLU A 315 1.58 13.80 -16.33
CA GLU A 315 1.89 15.22 -16.19
C GLU A 315 2.04 15.78 -17.60
N ARG A 316 1.12 16.66 -17.97
CA ARG A 316 0.91 17.11 -19.34
C ARG A 316 2.04 18.07 -19.71
N ASN A 317 3.24 17.54 -19.84
CA ASN A 317 4.35 18.15 -20.55
C ASN A 317 4.05 17.95 -22.04
N TYR A 318 3.17 18.80 -22.55
CA TYR A 318 2.75 18.78 -23.95
C TYR A 318 3.83 19.39 -24.83
N PHE A 319 4.33 18.62 -25.78
CA PHE A 319 5.33 19.12 -26.73
C PHE A 319 4.84 19.09 -28.16
N TYR A 320 3.76 18.35 -28.50
CA TYR A 320 3.30 18.23 -29.88
C TYR A 320 1.79 18.17 -30.03
N GLU A 321 1.27 18.87 -31.04
CA GLU A 321 -0.07 18.67 -31.62
C GLU A 321 0.04 17.77 -32.85
N VAL A 322 -0.87 16.81 -32.96
CA VAL A 322 -1.05 15.98 -34.15
C VAL A 322 -2.45 16.15 -34.73
N SER A 323 -2.55 16.15 -36.05
CA SER A 323 -3.83 16.18 -36.77
C SER A 323 -3.76 15.36 -38.05
N ILE A 324 -4.89 14.80 -38.48
CA ILE A 324 -4.99 14.11 -39.77
C ILE A 324 -6.02 14.85 -40.62
N LYS A 325 -5.61 15.31 -41.80
CA LYS A 325 -6.45 16.03 -42.76
C LYS A 325 -6.48 15.31 -44.10
N LYS A 326 -7.60 15.42 -44.81
CA LYS A 326 -7.77 14.85 -46.15
C LYS A 326 -7.48 15.93 -47.20
N GLU A 327 -6.39 15.77 -47.95
CA GLU A 327 -5.91 16.64 -49.03
C GLU A 327 -5.28 15.76 -50.14
N PRO A 328 -5.87 15.69 -51.34
CA PRO A 328 -6.26 14.44 -52.08
C PRO A 328 -6.15 13.06 -51.39
N HIS A 329 -5.11 12.84 -50.58
CA HIS A 329 -4.89 11.69 -49.70
C HIS A 329 -4.95 12.13 -48.23
N PHE A 330 -4.89 11.21 -47.27
CA PHE A 330 -4.77 11.62 -45.86
C PHE A 330 -3.33 11.98 -45.52
N VAL A 331 -3.17 13.08 -44.79
CA VAL A 331 -1.88 13.60 -44.35
C VAL A 331 -1.91 13.76 -42.84
N LEU A 332 -0.98 13.11 -42.15
CA LEU A 332 -0.66 13.39 -40.74
C LEU A 332 0.20 14.64 -40.69
N LYS A 333 -0.22 15.63 -39.90
CA LYS A 333 0.55 16.84 -39.59
C LYS A 333 0.93 16.80 -38.11
N ALA A 334 2.20 17.04 -37.81
CA ALA A 334 2.74 17.12 -36.46
C ALA A 334 3.41 18.49 -36.27
N ARG A 335 3.19 19.11 -35.11
CA ARG A 335 3.68 20.44 -34.76
C ARG A 335 4.18 20.44 -33.32
N ASN A 336 5.34 21.04 -33.03
CA ASN A 336 5.81 21.19 -31.65
C ASN A 336 5.41 22.53 -30.98
N PHE A 337 5.56 22.59 -29.66
CA PHE A 337 5.37 23.80 -28.82
C PHE A 337 6.52 24.00 -27.82
N ASP A 338 6.60 25.20 -27.23
CA ASP A 338 7.44 25.46 -26.06
C ASP A 338 6.94 24.71 -24.79
N ASN A 339 7.72 24.77 -23.71
CA ASN A 339 7.38 24.13 -22.42
C ASN A 339 6.06 24.66 -21.78
N PHE A 340 5.48 25.73 -22.34
CA PHE A 340 4.24 26.36 -21.90
C PHE A 340 3.11 26.20 -22.92
N CYS A 341 3.24 25.27 -23.88
CA CYS A 341 2.25 25.02 -24.94
C CYS A 341 2.03 26.23 -25.86
N ARG A 342 3.04 27.06 -26.07
CA ARG A 342 2.97 28.24 -26.95
C ARG A 342 3.80 28.01 -28.20
N GLU A 343 3.34 28.66 -29.25
CA GLU A 343 4.13 28.83 -30.47
C GLU A 343 5.27 29.81 -30.19
N ASP A 344 6.46 29.48 -30.68
CA ASP A 344 7.68 30.26 -30.54
C ASP A 344 8.52 30.20 -31.83
N SER A 345 9.70 30.81 -31.83
CA SER A 345 10.62 30.80 -32.97
C SER A 345 11.20 29.41 -33.31
N ASN A 346 11.03 28.41 -32.44
CA ASN A 346 11.50 27.03 -32.65
C ASN A 346 10.37 26.10 -33.09
N THR A 347 9.16 26.61 -33.22
CA THR A 347 8.00 25.85 -33.66
C THR A 347 8.17 25.45 -35.11
N THR A 348 8.10 24.15 -35.35
CA THR A 348 8.26 23.47 -36.63
C THR A 348 7.03 22.63 -36.90
N ILE A 349 6.61 22.57 -38.17
CA ILE A 349 5.51 21.74 -38.64
C ILE A 349 6.09 20.75 -39.64
N ASP A 350 5.71 19.49 -39.50
CA ASP A 350 6.08 18.42 -40.42
C ASP A 350 4.84 17.60 -40.80
N SER A 351 4.91 16.89 -41.93
CA SER A 351 3.76 16.14 -42.43
C SER A 351 4.13 14.91 -43.25
N ILE A 352 3.38 13.83 -43.10
CA ILE A 352 3.58 12.58 -43.84
C ILE A 352 2.25 12.09 -44.42
N SER A 353 2.30 11.63 -45.68
CA SER A 353 1.15 10.99 -46.32
C SER A 353 0.89 9.63 -45.71
N LEU A 354 -0.38 9.35 -45.41
CA LEU A 354 -0.79 8.08 -44.85
C LEU A 354 -1.01 7.02 -45.94
N LEU A 355 -0.59 5.80 -45.65
CA LEU A 355 -0.78 4.60 -46.44
C LEU A 355 -2.10 3.91 -46.05
N ASN A 356 -2.56 2.95 -46.84
CA ASN A 356 -3.71 2.08 -46.50
C ASN A 356 -5.03 2.82 -46.20
N THR A 357 -5.27 3.97 -46.84
CA THR A 357 -6.42 4.85 -46.51
C THR A 357 -7.56 4.84 -47.53
N GLU A 358 -7.52 4.00 -48.57
CA GLU A 358 -8.46 4.06 -49.71
C GLU A 358 -9.93 3.94 -49.28
N ASN A 359 -10.21 3.11 -48.28
CA ASN A 359 -11.57 2.86 -47.78
C ASN A 359 -11.97 3.74 -46.59
N ILE A 360 -11.14 4.72 -46.22
CA ILE A 360 -11.33 5.55 -45.03
C ILE A 360 -11.96 6.90 -45.39
N LYS A 361 -13.00 7.26 -44.64
CA LYS A 361 -13.72 8.53 -44.74
C LYS A 361 -13.14 9.60 -43.81
N ALA A 362 -12.79 9.23 -42.58
CA ALA A 362 -12.24 10.14 -41.58
C ALA A 362 -11.43 9.39 -40.51
N PHE A 363 -10.47 10.09 -39.89
CA PHE A 363 -9.69 9.63 -38.74
C PHE A 363 -10.05 10.42 -37.49
N TYR A 364 -9.87 9.77 -36.34
CA TYR A 364 -10.17 10.32 -35.03
C TYR A 364 -9.11 9.84 -34.03
N PHE A 365 -8.69 10.77 -33.18
CA PHE A 365 -7.86 10.52 -32.01
C PHE A 365 -8.74 10.34 -30.76
N LYS A 366 -8.14 10.42 -29.56
CA LYS A 366 -8.82 10.18 -28.28
C LYS A 366 -10.00 11.14 -28.06
N GLN A 367 -9.84 12.43 -28.35
CA GLN A 367 -10.89 13.43 -28.06
C GLN A 367 -11.45 14.19 -29.26
N GLN A 368 -10.87 14.07 -30.47
CA GLN A 368 -11.33 14.76 -31.70
C GLN A 368 -10.46 14.39 -32.92
N SER A 369 -10.49 15.19 -34.01
CA SER A 369 -9.57 15.09 -35.16
C SER A 369 -8.14 15.60 -34.87
N THR A 370 -7.90 16.11 -33.67
CA THR A 370 -6.62 16.62 -33.14
C THR A 370 -6.34 16.00 -31.77
N ASP A 371 -5.07 15.76 -31.45
CA ASP A 371 -4.63 15.28 -30.12
C ASP A 371 -3.27 15.89 -29.76
N THR A 372 -2.92 15.81 -28.47
CA THR A 372 -1.65 16.30 -27.94
C THR A 372 -0.88 15.14 -27.29
N ILE A 373 0.35 14.91 -27.72
CA ILE A 373 1.18 13.80 -27.21
C ILE A 373 2.18 14.34 -26.19
N ALA A 374 2.21 13.73 -25.00
CA ALA A 374 3.16 14.05 -23.94
C ALA A 374 4.34 13.07 -23.96
N ARG A 375 5.56 13.57 -24.19
CA ARG A 375 6.80 12.82 -23.91
C ARG A 375 7.90 13.77 -23.42
N PRO A 376 8.48 13.52 -22.24
CA PRO A 376 9.68 14.23 -21.81
C PRO A 376 10.87 13.73 -22.64
N TYR A 377 11.64 14.65 -23.21
CA TYR A 377 12.99 14.49 -23.80
C TYR A 377 13.20 14.36 -25.32
N ASP A 378 12.16 14.31 -26.17
CA ASP A 378 12.41 14.08 -27.62
C ASP A 378 12.81 15.32 -28.45
N PHE A 379 13.03 16.50 -27.83
CA PHE A 379 13.65 17.63 -28.53
C PHE A 379 14.32 18.60 -27.55
N THR A 380 15.50 18.25 -27.05
CA THR A 380 16.46 19.31 -26.73
C THR A 380 17.26 19.57 -28.02
N PRO A 381 17.43 20.83 -28.49
CA PRO A 381 18.18 21.15 -29.71
C PRO A 381 19.68 20.78 -29.67
N HIS A 382 20.11 19.88 -28.80
CA HIS A 382 21.50 19.65 -28.40
C HIS A 382 22.25 18.59 -29.21
N PHE A 383 21.65 17.97 -30.23
CA PHE A 383 22.40 17.04 -31.09
C PHE A 383 22.61 17.60 -32.51
N GLN A 384 23.86 18.04 -32.67
CA GLN A 384 24.52 18.49 -33.89
C GLN A 384 24.38 17.48 -35.04
N SER A 385 23.92 17.94 -36.20
CA SER A 385 24.45 17.61 -37.53
C SER A 385 23.71 18.42 -38.60
N ASP A 386 24.32 18.63 -39.76
CA ASP A 386 23.88 19.50 -40.85
C ASP A 386 22.59 19.05 -41.58
N LYS A 387 21.83 18.13 -40.99
CA LYS A 387 20.51 17.69 -41.46
C LYS A 387 19.53 17.70 -40.29
N LYS A 388 18.55 18.62 -40.33
CA LYS A 388 17.40 18.58 -39.42
C LYS A 388 16.57 17.32 -39.72
N ALA A 389 16.61 16.32 -38.85
CA ALA A 389 15.71 15.17 -38.92
C ALA A 389 14.25 15.63 -38.76
N ARG A 390 13.33 14.91 -39.41
CA ARG A 390 11.91 15.28 -39.45
C ARG A 390 11.22 14.98 -38.12
N ILE A 391 10.26 15.81 -37.68
CA ILE A 391 9.48 15.52 -36.45
C ILE A 391 8.83 14.14 -36.57
N THR A 392 8.32 13.80 -37.75
CA THR A 392 7.69 12.51 -38.03
C THR A 392 8.65 11.32 -38.06
N GLU A 393 9.96 11.54 -38.15
CA GLU A 393 10.99 10.50 -38.03
C GLU A 393 11.46 10.30 -36.58
N LEU A 394 11.43 11.37 -35.79
CA LEU A 394 11.91 11.38 -34.40
C LEU A 394 10.82 10.92 -33.41
N VAL A 395 9.57 11.31 -33.66
CA VAL A 395 8.45 10.92 -32.79
C VAL A 395 7.96 9.53 -33.18
N ASN A 396 8.04 8.60 -32.24
CA ASN A 396 7.53 7.25 -32.45
C ASN A 396 6.00 7.20 -32.31
N PHE A 397 5.30 7.18 -33.44
CA PHE A 397 3.84 7.03 -33.53
C PHE A 397 3.36 5.58 -33.62
N ASP A 398 4.24 4.59 -33.48
CA ASP A 398 3.93 3.17 -33.73
C ASP A 398 2.84 2.62 -32.83
N TYR A 399 2.64 3.18 -31.65
CA TYR A 399 1.69 2.65 -30.67
C TYR A 399 0.58 3.65 -30.32
N GLU A 400 0.48 4.77 -31.05
CA GLU A 400 -0.64 5.69 -30.87
C GLU A 400 -1.91 5.06 -31.44
N THR A 401 -2.93 4.89 -30.61
CA THR A 401 -4.20 4.26 -31.04
C THR A 401 -5.09 5.30 -31.70
N ILE A 402 -5.52 5.01 -32.92
CA ILE A 402 -6.49 5.83 -33.64
C ILE A 402 -7.71 4.99 -34.02
N TRP A 403 -8.83 5.66 -34.22
CA TRP A 403 -10.02 5.06 -34.79
C TRP A 403 -10.46 5.83 -36.02
N PHE A 404 -11.15 5.16 -36.94
CA PHE A 404 -11.48 5.73 -38.24
C PHE A 404 -12.87 5.28 -38.69
N LEU A 405 -13.52 6.12 -39.47
CA LEU A 405 -14.80 5.84 -40.13
C LEU A 405 -14.51 5.38 -41.56
N ASN A 406 -15.02 4.21 -41.92
CA ASN A 406 -14.95 3.68 -43.28
C ASN A 406 -16.01 4.32 -44.19
N ASN A 407 -15.81 4.21 -45.50
CA ASN A 407 -16.78 4.66 -46.49
C ASN A 407 -18.14 3.93 -46.39
N ASP A 408 -18.16 2.69 -45.88
CA ASP A 408 -19.38 1.90 -45.64
C ASP A 408 -20.14 2.28 -44.36
N GLY A 409 -19.64 3.26 -43.60
CA GLY A 409 -20.24 3.73 -42.35
C GLY A 409 -19.83 2.95 -41.10
N THR A 410 -19.06 1.87 -41.23
CA THR A 410 -18.48 1.15 -40.08
C THR A 410 -17.23 1.83 -39.56
N PHE A 411 -16.86 1.56 -38.31
CA PHE A 411 -15.61 2.04 -37.74
C PHE A 411 -14.51 0.98 -37.80
N GLY A 412 -13.26 1.42 -37.73
CA GLY A 412 -12.10 0.58 -37.49
C GLY A 412 -11.19 1.22 -36.44
N MET A 413 -10.31 0.41 -35.85
CA MET A 413 -9.23 0.89 -35.00
C MET A 413 -7.90 0.32 -35.49
N ASN A 414 -6.82 1.08 -35.30
CA ASN A 414 -5.46 0.58 -35.49
C ASN A 414 -4.46 1.44 -34.72
N TYR A 415 -3.20 1.01 -34.70
CA TYR A 415 -2.11 1.91 -34.40
C TYR A 415 -1.85 2.86 -35.58
N LEU A 416 -1.46 4.09 -35.28
CA LEU A 416 -1.10 5.10 -36.28
C LEU A 416 0.09 4.64 -37.14
N GLY A 417 1.04 3.90 -36.56
CA GLY A 417 2.16 3.28 -37.27
C GLY A 417 1.76 2.43 -38.48
N HIS A 418 0.59 1.77 -38.44
CA HIS A 418 0.06 0.98 -39.56
C HIS A 418 -0.21 1.82 -40.82
N PHE A 419 -0.50 3.11 -40.65
CA PHE A 419 -0.75 4.05 -41.73
C PHE A 419 0.50 4.83 -42.14
N ILE A 420 1.63 4.65 -41.45
CA ILE A 420 2.89 5.35 -41.73
C ILE A 420 3.91 4.40 -42.39
N LYS A 421 3.96 3.14 -41.95
CA LYS A 421 5.00 2.16 -42.34
C LYS A 421 4.39 1.01 -43.14
N THR A 422 5.08 0.55 -44.18
CA THR A 422 4.62 -0.58 -45.03
C THR A 422 4.67 -1.92 -44.30
N ASP A 423 5.64 -2.10 -43.40
CA ASP A 423 5.94 -3.40 -42.78
C ASP A 423 5.42 -3.49 -41.34
N PHE A 424 4.36 -2.73 -41.02
CA PHE A 424 3.82 -2.66 -39.67
C PHE A 424 2.84 -3.80 -39.36
N ASP A 425 3.14 -4.61 -38.35
CA ASP A 425 2.24 -5.69 -37.91
C ASP A 425 0.98 -5.11 -37.25
N SER A 426 -0.16 -5.24 -37.94
CA SER A 426 -1.47 -4.81 -37.47
C SER A 426 -2.38 -5.96 -37.04
N THR A 427 -1.86 -7.18 -36.90
CA THR A 427 -2.65 -8.37 -36.55
C THR A 427 -3.45 -8.20 -35.26
N THR A 428 -2.95 -7.40 -34.31
CA THR A 428 -3.63 -6.99 -33.06
C THR A 428 -5.01 -6.36 -33.29
N PHE A 429 -5.20 -5.65 -34.40
CA PHE A 429 -6.44 -4.93 -34.73
C PHE A 429 -7.32 -5.63 -35.78
N SER A 430 -6.98 -6.87 -36.16
CA SER A 430 -7.80 -7.67 -37.09
C SER A 430 -9.26 -7.80 -36.62
N ASN A 431 -9.48 -8.05 -35.32
CA ASN A 431 -10.81 -8.13 -34.72
C ASN A 431 -11.49 -6.77 -34.53
N HIS A 432 -10.75 -5.67 -34.70
CA HIS A 432 -11.21 -4.30 -34.47
C HIS A 432 -11.56 -3.55 -35.77
N GLN A 433 -11.80 -4.30 -36.85
CA GLN A 433 -12.36 -3.78 -38.11
C GLN A 433 -13.87 -3.98 -38.16
N LYS A 434 -14.56 -3.13 -38.93
CA LYS A 434 -16.03 -3.16 -39.14
C LYS A 434 -16.83 -3.10 -37.83
N LEU A 435 -16.44 -2.18 -36.95
CA LEU A 435 -17.12 -1.89 -35.69
C LEU A 435 -18.40 -1.09 -35.95
N GLN A 436 -19.43 -1.35 -35.14
CA GLN A 436 -20.69 -0.61 -35.17
C GLN A 436 -20.56 0.75 -34.46
N SER A 437 -19.75 0.84 -33.41
CA SER A 437 -19.46 2.08 -32.70
C SER A 437 -18.13 2.02 -31.98
N VAL A 438 -17.49 3.18 -31.83
CA VAL A 438 -16.31 3.41 -30.99
C VAL A 438 -16.60 4.64 -30.14
N ASP A 439 -16.47 4.50 -28.82
CA ASP A 439 -16.64 5.59 -27.87
C ASP A 439 -15.43 5.61 -26.92
N TYR A 440 -14.73 6.73 -26.86
CA TYR A 440 -13.53 6.86 -26.03
C TYR A 440 -13.88 7.37 -24.63
N ASN A 441 -13.50 6.58 -23.63
CA ASN A 441 -13.69 6.87 -22.22
C ASN A 441 -12.35 6.63 -21.50
N TYR A 442 -11.49 7.65 -21.42
CA TYR A 442 -10.12 7.53 -20.89
C TYR A 442 -10.04 6.65 -19.63
N PRO A 443 -9.22 5.60 -19.58
CA PRO A 443 -8.14 5.25 -20.52
C PRO A 443 -8.52 4.21 -21.59
N TYR A 444 -9.80 3.90 -21.80
CA TYR A 444 -10.24 2.80 -22.66
C TYR A 444 -11.20 3.24 -23.77
N TYR A 445 -11.36 2.38 -24.77
CA TYR A 445 -12.38 2.52 -25.81
C TYR A 445 -13.50 1.52 -25.55
N LYS A 446 -14.72 2.02 -25.46
CA LYS A 446 -15.94 1.22 -25.47
C LYS A 446 -16.33 0.98 -26.92
N ILE A 447 -16.15 -0.25 -27.38
CA ILE A 447 -16.36 -0.62 -28.78
C ILE A 447 -17.48 -1.63 -28.91
N ARG A 448 -18.18 -1.59 -30.04
CA ARG A 448 -19.30 -2.49 -30.35
C ARG A 448 -19.10 -3.18 -31.69
N LYS A 449 -19.30 -4.49 -31.74
CA LYS A 449 -19.27 -5.31 -32.95
C LYS A 449 -20.28 -6.45 -32.80
N ASN A 450 -21.08 -6.70 -33.84
CA ASN A 450 -22.11 -7.74 -33.83
C ASN A 450 -23.01 -7.70 -32.58
N ASP A 451 -23.42 -6.49 -32.18
CA ASP A 451 -24.25 -6.23 -30.99
C ASP A 451 -23.65 -6.64 -29.65
N LEU A 452 -22.34 -6.91 -29.63
CA LEU A 452 -21.56 -7.18 -28.44
C LEU A 452 -20.57 -6.04 -28.20
N TYR A 453 -20.33 -5.76 -26.93
CA TYR A 453 -19.47 -4.71 -26.42
C TYR A 453 -18.18 -5.27 -25.85
N GLN A 454 -17.16 -4.41 -25.79
CA GLN A 454 -15.85 -4.64 -25.18
C GLN A 454 -15.27 -3.29 -24.72
N PHE A 455 -14.44 -3.32 -23.67
CA PHE A 455 -13.51 -2.23 -23.38
C PHE A 455 -12.11 -2.61 -23.90
N PHE A 456 -11.62 -1.91 -24.91
CA PHE A 456 -10.24 -2.03 -25.38
C PHE A 456 -9.34 -1.07 -24.60
N PRO A 457 -8.15 -1.48 -24.12
CA PRO A 457 -7.52 -2.79 -24.30
C PRO A 457 -7.81 -3.80 -23.16
N LEU A 458 -8.79 -3.54 -22.30
CA LEU A 458 -9.04 -4.32 -21.08
C LEU A 458 -9.40 -5.79 -21.33
N GLN A 459 -10.14 -6.09 -22.38
CA GLN A 459 -10.43 -7.46 -22.82
C GLN A 459 -9.93 -7.70 -24.24
N LYS A 460 -9.86 -8.97 -24.65
CA LYS A 460 -9.51 -9.38 -26.02
C LYS A 460 -10.72 -9.56 -26.95
N ASP A 461 -11.86 -9.97 -26.39
CA ASP A 461 -13.02 -10.41 -27.17
C ASP A 461 -14.28 -9.59 -26.87
N PHE A 462 -15.14 -9.45 -27.88
CA PHE A 462 -16.49 -8.92 -27.75
C PHE A 462 -17.40 -9.96 -27.09
N ARG A 463 -17.79 -9.73 -25.83
CA ARG A 463 -18.54 -10.73 -25.05
C ARG A 463 -19.76 -10.18 -24.32
N TYR A 464 -19.86 -8.86 -24.19
CA TYR A 464 -20.89 -8.24 -23.37
C TYR A 464 -22.08 -7.82 -24.22
N LYS A 465 -23.28 -8.33 -23.92
CA LYS A 465 -24.52 -7.83 -24.50
C LYS A 465 -24.84 -6.42 -23.98
N LYS A 466 -24.49 -6.14 -22.72
CA LYS A 466 -24.53 -4.80 -22.13
C LYS A 466 -23.24 -4.55 -21.36
N LEU A 467 -22.69 -3.36 -21.51
CA LEU A 467 -21.52 -2.91 -20.79
C LEU A 467 -21.78 -1.48 -20.32
N GLY A 468 -21.91 -1.30 -19.01
CA GLY A 468 -22.10 0.00 -18.38
C GLY A 468 -20.79 0.78 -18.31
N ASP A 469 -20.87 2.05 -17.94
CA ASP A 469 -19.68 2.86 -17.71
C ASP A 469 -19.09 2.56 -16.34
N PHE A 470 -17.81 2.87 -16.16
CA PHE A 470 -17.13 2.63 -14.89
C PHE A 470 -17.61 3.59 -13.80
N GLN A 471 -17.96 3.02 -12.65
CA GLN A 471 -18.24 3.71 -11.39
C GLN A 471 -17.00 3.57 -10.50
N GLY A 472 -16.03 4.46 -10.68
CA GLY A 472 -14.67 4.30 -10.13
C GLY A 472 -13.95 3.13 -10.79
N ASN A 473 -13.65 2.07 -10.04
CA ASN A 473 -12.87 0.92 -10.51
C ASN A 473 -13.69 -0.20 -11.15
N PHE A 474 -15.03 -0.11 -11.17
CA PHE A 474 -15.90 -1.20 -11.63
C PHE A 474 -16.98 -0.75 -12.61
N ALA A 475 -17.28 -1.56 -13.62
CA ALA A 475 -18.39 -1.39 -14.55
C ALA A 475 -19.35 -2.60 -14.47
N ARG A 476 -20.66 -2.38 -14.63
CA ARG A 476 -21.63 -3.49 -14.75
C ARG A 476 -21.59 -4.09 -16.14
N PHE A 477 -21.77 -5.41 -16.23
CA PHE A 477 -21.96 -6.08 -17.51
C PHE A 477 -23.10 -7.11 -17.49
N GLU A 478 -23.56 -7.46 -18.70
CA GLU A 478 -24.43 -8.60 -19.00
C GLU A 478 -23.81 -9.38 -20.17
N LEU A 479 -23.55 -10.67 -19.98
CA LEU A 479 -23.07 -11.58 -21.03
C LEU A 479 -24.20 -11.95 -22.00
N SER A 480 -23.84 -12.54 -23.14
CA SER A 480 -24.81 -13.01 -24.14
C SER A 480 -25.83 -14.02 -23.60
N ASN A 481 -25.44 -14.83 -22.60
CA ASN A 481 -26.32 -15.78 -21.91
C ASN A 481 -27.23 -15.15 -20.83
N GLY A 482 -27.18 -13.82 -20.65
CA GLY A 482 -27.96 -13.09 -19.65
C GLY A 482 -27.33 -13.03 -18.25
N GLN A 483 -26.19 -13.69 -18.03
CA GLN A 483 -25.47 -13.62 -16.76
C GLN A 483 -24.89 -12.22 -16.53
N LYS A 484 -25.05 -11.71 -15.31
CA LYS A 484 -24.63 -10.35 -14.93
C LYS A 484 -23.42 -10.39 -14.01
N GLY A 485 -22.68 -9.30 -13.97
CA GLY A 485 -21.53 -9.18 -13.09
C GLY A 485 -20.92 -7.78 -13.08
N TRP A 486 -19.72 -7.73 -12.51
CA TRP A 486 -18.89 -6.54 -12.40
C TRP A 486 -17.54 -6.80 -13.07
N LEU A 487 -17.10 -5.87 -13.89
CA LEU A 487 -15.80 -5.85 -14.54
C LEU A 487 -14.93 -4.80 -13.85
N SER A 488 -13.72 -5.15 -13.44
CA SER A 488 -12.75 -4.21 -12.88
C SER A 488 -11.83 -3.58 -13.94
N LEU A 489 -11.19 -2.46 -13.60
CA LEU A 489 -10.25 -1.74 -14.48
C LEU A 489 -9.01 -2.57 -14.91
N ASP A 490 -8.68 -3.66 -14.21
CA ASP A 490 -7.63 -4.61 -14.60
C ASP A 490 -8.18 -5.79 -15.43
N GLY A 491 -9.41 -5.69 -15.94
CA GLY A 491 -9.99 -6.69 -16.82
C GLY A 491 -10.59 -7.92 -16.12
N LYS A 492 -10.67 -7.95 -14.78
CA LYS A 492 -11.19 -9.11 -14.04
C LYS A 492 -12.71 -9.05 -13.90
N GLU A 493 -13.36 -10.18 -14.11
CA GLU A 493 -14.81 -10.33 -13.99
C GLU A 493 -15.20 -10.91 -12.62
N SER A 494 -16.34 -10.46 -12.09
CA SER A 494 -16.96 -10.95 -10.86
C SER A 494 -18.46 -11.12 -11.10
N LEU A 495 -18.90 -12.37 -11.27
CA LEU A 495 -20.29 -12.71 -11.59
C LEU A 495 -21.21 -12.51 -10.38
N ASP A 496 -22.48 -12.18 -10.63
CA ASP A 496 -23.53 -12.02 -9.62
C ASP A 496 -23.95 -13.32 -8.92
#